data_AF-A0A1I0ME73-F1
#
_entry.id   AF-A0A1I0ME73-F1
#
_cell.length_a   1.000
_cell.length_b   1.000
_cell.length_c   1.000
_cell.angle_alpha   90.00
_cell.angle_beta   90.00
_cell.angle_gamma   90.00
#
_symmetry.space_group_name_H-M   'P 1'
#
loop_
_entity.id
_entity.type
_entity.pdbx_description
1 polymer ?
#
loop_
_entity_poly.entity_id
_entity_poly.type
_entity_poly.pdbx_seq_one_letter_code
_entity_poly.pdbx_strand_id
1 'polypeptide(L)'
;MEARPHTKITPDWHRWIGESLAAGHGPADLLATMREHRFDERAARDAIADAVFGGAAPREASDAVPASFRSRLGEGHVLDAGDRRVRVLARVARPLIAILDGVLDADECAALREMATSRLARSQVVSPGTGQGVVQSIRTSEGANFGRSENELIARVDARAALLMRLGEEHGEGLQAMRYGVGAEYVAHYDYFPPDDPGSKAHLASGGQRVSTLIMYLNDVEAGGETIFPRIDFSYVPRLGQALYFEYTTPEGALDPLSLHGGAPVLRGEKWILTKWMREHAFPG
;
A
#
# COMPACT_ATOMS: atom_id res chain seq x y z
N MET A 1 38.23 -2.58 -1.02
CA MET A 1 37.52 -1.32 -0.74
C MET A 1 36.51 -1.14 -1.86
N GLU A 2 35.29 -1.64 -1.68
CA GLU A 2 34.26 -1.57 -2.71
C GLU A 2 33.82 -0.11 -2.92
N ALA A 3 33.78 0.32 -4.18
CA ALA A 3 33.32 1.67 -4.54
C ALA A 3 31.86 1.87 -4.10
N ARG A 4 31.56 3.06 -3.56
CA ARG A 4 30.22 3.41 -3.07
C ARG A 4 29.19 3.35 -4.21
N PRO A 5 27.97 2.84 -3.98
CA PRO A 5 26.90 2.84 -4.96
C PRO A 5 26.50 4.26 -5.38
N HIS A 6 25.97 4.40 -6.59
CA HIS A 6 25.44 5.66 -7.11
C HIS A 6 24.08 5.96 -6.45
N THR A 7 24.03 7.02 -5.63
CA THR A 7 22.80 7.46 -4.97
C THR A 7 22.01 8.51 -5.75
N LYS A 8 22.62 9.10 -6.80
CA LYS A 8 22.00 10.13 -7.63
C LYS A 8 21.66 9.55 -9.01
N ILE A 9 20.38 9.54 -9.35
CA ILE A 9 19.92 9.16 -10.68
C ILE A 9 20.11 10.34 -11.63
N THR A 10 20.80 10.13 -12.74
CA THR A 10 21.09 11.20 -13.71
C THR A 10 19.89 11.40 -14.66
N PRO A 11 19.79 12.56 -15.34
CA PRO A 11 18.73 12.79 -16.31
C PRO A 11 18.64 11.74 -17.42
N ASP A 12 19.78 11.19 -17.86
CA ASP A 12 19.80 10.12 -18.86
C ASP A 12 19.23 8.82 -18.32
N TRP A 13 19.46 8.51 -17.04
CA TRP A 13 18.83 7.36 -16.39
C TRP A 13 17.34 7.57 -16.17
N HIS A 14 16.90 8.77 -15.81
CA HIS A 14 15.46 9.08 -15.77
C HIS A 14 14.80 8.92 -17.15
N ARG A 15 15.47 9.36 -18.23
CA ARG A 15 15.00 9.16 -19.60
C ARG A 15 14.94 7.67 -19.94
N TRP A 16 16.00 6.91 -19.65
CA TRP A 16 16.06 5.47 -19.90
C TRP A 16 14.98 4.69 -19.14
N ILE A 17 14.72 5.04 -17.87
CA ILE A 17 13.63 4.44 -17.08
C ILE A 17 12.30 4.68 -17.80
N GLY A 18 12.01 5.94 -18.19
CA GLY A 18 10.77 6.28 -18.89
C GLY A 18 10.62 5.56 -20.24
N GLU A 19 11.67 5.52 -21.05
CA GLU A 19 11.69 4.83 -22.34
C GLU A 19 11.54 3.31 -22.19
N SER A 20 12.19 2.71 -21.18
CA SER A 20 12.13 1.27 -20.93
C SER A 20 10.74 0.84 -20.48
N LEU A 21 10.09 1.63 -19.63
CA LEU A 21 8.69 1.44 -19.24
C LEU A 21 7.74 1.60 -20.43
N ALA A 22 7.95 2.61 -21.29
CA ALA A 22 7.17 2.80 -22.51
C ALA A 22 7.35 1.65 -23.52
N ALA A 23 8.52 1.01 -23.51
CA ALA A 23 8.82 -0.20 -24.29
C ALA A 23 8.27 -1.50 -23.67
N GLY A 24 7.57 -1.42 -22.52
CA GLY A 24 6.91 -2.56 -21.87
C GLY A 24 7.80 -3.37 -20.93
N HIS A 25 9.01 -2.90 -20.60
CA HIS A 25 9.87 -3.56 -19.62
C HIS A 25 9.33 -3.36 -18.20
N GLY A 26 9.42 -4.40 -17.37
CA GLY A 26 8.92 -4.35 -16.01
C GLY A 26 9.88 -3.62 -15.05
N PRO A 27 9.36 -2.89 -14.05
CA PRO A 27 10.14 -2.33 -12.95
C PRO A 27 11.19 -3.26 -12.30
N ALA A 28 10.92 -4.56 -12.20
CA ALA A 28 11.88 -5.54 -11.71
C ALA A 28 13.10 -5.69 -12.64
N ASP A 29 12.88 -5.69 -13.95
CA ASP A 29 13.94 -5.77 -14.96
C ASP A 29 14.77 -4.47 -14.98
N LEU A 30 14.09 -3.33 -14.80
CA LEU A 30 14.74 -2.04 -14.65
C LEU A 30 15.60 -1.99 -13.39
N LEU A 31 15.06 -2.45 -12.25
CA LEU A 31 15.80 -2.49 -10.98
C LEU A 31 17.01 -3.41 -11.07
N ALA A 32 16.89 -4.58 -11.71
CA ALA A 32 18.02 -5.48 -11.96
C ALA A 32 19.11 -4.78 -12.78
N THR A 33 18.74 -4.12 -13.87
CA THR A 33 19.66 -3.35 -14.71
C THR A 33 20.34 -2.23 -13.90
N MET A 34 19.57 -1.46 -13.11
CA MET A 34 20.14 -0.39 -12.28
C MET A 34 21.09 -0.93 -11.20
N ARG A 35 20.84 -2.13 -10.65
CA ARG A 35 21.76 -2.80 -9.72
C ARG A 35 23.06 -3.23 -10.41
N GLU A 36 23.00 -3.75 -11.64
CA GLU A 36 24.18 -4.06 -12.44
C GLU A 36 25.04 -2.81 -12.70
N HIS A 37 24.39 -1.66 -12.87
CA HIS A 37 25.03 -0.35 -12.99
C HIS A 37 25.39 0.30 -11.64
N ARG A 38 25.32 -0.45 -10.53
CA ARG A 38 25.73 -0.05 -9.17
C ARG A 38 24.96 1.13 -8.60
N PHE A 39 23.71 1.32 -9.00
CA PHE A 39 22.83 2.23 -8.29
C PHE A 39 22.49 1.70 -6.90
N ASP A 40 22.36 2.61 -5.95
CA ASP A 40 21.75 2.30 -4.67
C ASP A 40 20.32 1.79 -4.90
N GLU A 41 19.96 0.70 -4.23
CA GLU A 41 18.71 -0.01 -4.50
C GLU A 41 17.48 0.84 -4.16
N ARG A 42 17.58 1.71 -3.14
CA ARG A 42 16.52 2.65 -2.80
C ARG A 42 16.42 3.74 -3.86
N ALA A 43 17.53 4.38 -4.23
CA ALA A 43 17.53 5.41 -5.26
C ALA A 43 16.97 4.91 -6.61
N ALA A 44 17.28 3.66 -6.97
CA ALA A 44 16.74 3.01 -8.16
C ALA A 44 15.23 2.77 -8.05
N ARG A 45 14.76 2.19 -6.93
CA ARG A 45 13.32 1.99 -6.68
C ARG A 45 12.54 3.30 -6.71
N ASP A 46 13.07 4.35 -6.09
CA ASP A 46 12.43 5.66 -6.05
C ASP A 46 12.30 6.26 -7.46
N ALA A 47 13.36 6.23 -8.27
CA ALA A 47 13.30 6.77 -9.63
C ALA A 47 12.40 5.96 -10.58
N ILE A 48 12.34 4.63 -10.40
CA ILE A 48 11.39 3.78 -11.13
C ILE A 48 9.96 4.09 -10.69
N ALA A 49 9.70 4.21 -9.38
CA ALA A 49 8.38 4.57 -8.87
C ALA A 49 7.92 5.95 -9.35
N ASP A 50 8.80 6.95 -9.32
CA ASP A 50 8.53 8.29 -9.82
C ASP A 50 8.13 8.26 -11.31
N ALA A 51 8.80 7.42 -12.11
CA ALA A 51 8.51 7.27 -13.54
C ALA A 51 7.22 6.46 -13.83
N VAL A 52 6.90 5.45 -13.01
CA VAL A 52 5.69 4.63 -13.16
C VAL A 52 4.43 5.38 -12.71
N PHE A 53 4.52 6.11 -11.59
CA PHE A 53 3.36 6.70 -10.92
C PHE A 53 3.28 8.23 -11.06
N GLY A 54 4.12 8.84 -11.89
CA GLY A 54 4.02 10.24 -12.29
C GLY A 54 4.36 11.28 -11.20
N GLY A 55 5.08 10.89 -10.16
CA GLY A 55 5.37 11.78 -9.03
C GLY A 55 6.84 12.10 -8.91
N ALA A 56 7.35 13.13 -9.58
CA ALA A 56 8.65 13.68 -9.17
C ALA A 56 8.59 14.03 -7.67
N ALA A 57 9.62 13.69 -6.90
CA ALA A 57 9.80 14.26 -5.56
C ALA A 57 9.61 15.79 -5.65
N PRO A 58 8.80 16.42 -4.78
CA PRO A 58 8.70 17.88 -4.78
C PRO A 58 10.10 18.44 -4.57
N ARG A 59 10.55 19.30 -5.51
CA ARG A 59 11.60 20.28 -5.17
C ARG A 59 11.09 21.06 -3.97
N GLU A 60 11.99 21.27 -3.00
CA GLU A 60 11.80 21.99 -1.73
C GLU A 60 10.45 22.69 -1.63
N ALA A 61 9.62 22.20 -0.71
CA ALA A 61 8.28 22.70 -0.47
C ALA A 61 8.28 24.24 -0.41
N SER A 62 7.55 24.85 -1.34
CA SER A 62 7.08 26.23 -1.21
C SER A 62 6.42 26.40 0.15
N ASP A 63 6.72 27.51 0.84
CA ASP A 63 6.19 27.97 2.14
C ASP A 63 4.66 28.22 2.16
N ALA A 64 3.89 27.53 1.32
CA ALA A 64 2.44 27.52 1.43
C ALA A 64 2.07 26.71 2.68
N VAL A 65 1.39 27.37 3.61
CA VAL A 65 0.87 26.77 4.85
C VAL A 65 0.23 25.41 4.50
N PRO A 66 0.79 24.28 4.94
CA PRO A 66 0.32 22.98 4.49
C PRO A 66 -1.12 22.80 4.96
N ALA A 67 -2.00 22.31 4.08
CA ALA A 67 -3.27 21.74 4.51
C ALA A 67 -2.98 20.81 5.70
N SER A 68 -3.65 21.05 6.84
CA SER A 68 -3.29 20.32 8.05
C SER A 68 -3.76 18.88 7.90
N PHE A 69 -2.84 17.97 7.60
CA PHE A 69 -3.10 16.53 7.67
C PHE A 69 -3.49 16.19 9.11
N ARG A 70 -4.80 16.05 9.35
CA ARG A 70 -5.36 15.63 10.64
C ARG A 70 -5.88 14.22 10.48
N SER A 71 -5.42 13.32 11.34
CA SER A 71 -5.84 11.93 11.30
C SER A 71 -7.33 11.80 11.60
N ARG A 72 -8.01 10.93 10.83
CA ARG A 72 -9.35 10.45 11.17
C ARG A 72 -9.31 9.45 12.31
N LEU A 73 -8.19 8.77 12.54
CA LEU A 73 -8.04 7.81 13.63
C LEU A 73 -8.29 8.48 14.99
N GLY A 74 -8.94 7.79 15.92
CA GLY A 74 -9.18 8.34 17.26
C GLY A 74 -7.88 8.70 17.99
N GLU A 75 -7.91 9.76 18.81
CA GLU A 75 -6.72 10.30 19.48
C GLU A 75 -6.17 9.39 20.62
N GLY A 76 -7.00 8.50 21.16
CA GLY A 76 -6.63 7.61 22.26
C GLY A 76 -5.52 6.61 21.91
N HIS A 77 -4.91 6.04 22.95
CA HIS A 77 -3.93 4.95 22.85
C HIS A 77 -4.59 3.56 22.76
N VAL A 78 -5.89 3.49 23.04
CA VAL A 78 -6.72 2.32 22.87
C VAL A 78 -8.00 2.76 22.17
N LEU A 79 -8.30 2.13 21.04
CA LEU A 79 -9.46 2.39 20.21
C LEU A 79 -10.52 1.32 20.46
N ASP A 80 -11.76 1.73 20.58
CA ASP A 80 -12.90 0.83 20.58
C ASP A 80 -13.26 0.50 19.13
N ALA A 81 -13.15 -0.78 18.76
CA ALA A 81 -13.47 -1.27 17.43
C ALA A 81 -14.80 -2.06 17.42
N GLY A 82 -15.65 -1.85 18.44
CA GLY A 82 -16.97 -2.44 18.59
C GLY A 82 -16.92 -3.79 19.29
N ASP A 83 -16.18 -4.74 18.73
CA ASP A 83 -16.07 -6.11 19.27
C ASP A 83 -14.78 -6.37 20.05
N ARG A 84 -13.81 -5.45 19.98
CA ARG A 84 -12.55 -5.51 20.73
C ARG A 84 -11.92 -4.14 20.92
N ARG A 85 -10.94 -4.11 21.83
CA ARG A 85 -10.07 -2.95 22.03
C ARG A 85 -8.76 -3.12 21.27
N VAL A 86 -8.40 -2.12 20.46
CA VAL A 86 -7.19 -2.10 19.63
C VAL A 86 -6.20 -1.11 20.20
N ARG A 87 -4.94 -1.50 20.38
CA ARG A 87 -3.89 -0.63 20.94
C ARG A 87 -3.20 0.14 19.81
N VAL A 88 -2.92 1.41 20.03
CA VAL A 88 -2.10 2.22 19.13
C VAL A 88 -0.65 2.20 19.63
N LEU A 89 0.24 1.59 18.85
CA LEU A 89 1.64 1.41 19.26
C LEU A 89 2.54 2.59 18.85
N ALA A 90 2.26 3.21 17.71
CA ALA A 90 3.01 4.35 17.19
C ALA A 90 2.16 5.20 16.25
N ARG A 91 2.56 6.46 16.08
CA ARG A 91 1.97 7.42 15.14
C ARG A 91 3.07 8.17 14.41
N VAL A 92 2.92 8.33 13.10
CA VAL A 92 3.70 9.25 12.27
C VAL A 92 2.77 10.38 11.86
N ALA A 93 3.23 11.63 12.02
CA ALA A 93 2.40 12.79 11.73
C ALA A 93 2.28 13.08 10.23
N ARG A 94 3.31 12.73 9.43
CA ARG A 94 3.30 12.90 7.98
C ARG A 94 4.20 11.88 7.25
N PRO A 95 3.67 11.08 6.32
CA PRO A 95 2.23 10.90 6.12
C PRO A 95 1.61 10.36 7.41
N LEU A 96 0.29 10.50 7.53
CA LEU A 96 -0.42 9.98 8.69
C LEU A 96 -0.33 8.46 8.67
N ILE A 97 0.41 7.89 9.62
CA ILE A 97 0.55 6.44 9.81
C ILE A 97 0.25 6.11 11.27
N ALA A 98 -0.40 4.99 11.52
CA ALA A 98 -0.50 4.39 12.84
C ALA A 98 -0.25 2.88 12.80
N ILE A 99 0.45 2.38 13.82
CA ILE A 99 0.60 0.94 14.06
C ILE A 99 -0.45 0.53 15.07
N LEU A 100 -1.27 -0.44 14.70
CA LEU A 100 -2.39 -0.94 15.48
C LEU A 100 -2.15 -2.40 15.89
N ASP A 101 -2.40 -2.72 17.14
CA ASP A 101 -2.21 -4.06 17.69
C ASP A 101 -3.51 -4.62 18.28
N GLY A 102 -3.72 -5.92 18.07
CA GLY A 102 -4.96 -6.61 18.41
C GLY A 102 -6.09 -6.33 17.42
N VAL A 103 -5.78 -5.97 16.17
CA VAL A 103 -6.78 -5.75 15.13
C VAL A 103 -7.43 -7.07 14.72
N LEU A 104 -6.63 -8.13 14.59
CA LEU A 104 -7.10 -9.50 14.40
C LEU A 104 -6.49 -10.39 15.48
N ASP A 105 -7.18 -11.47 15.82
CA ASP A 105 -6.59 -12.54 16.65
C ASP A 105 -6.04 -13.67 15.79
N ALA A 106 -5.36 -14.63 16.43
CA ALA A 106 -4.69 -15.72 15.73
C ALA A 106 -5.69 -16.64 14.99
N ASP A 107 -6.89 -16.84 15.53
CA ASP A 107 -7.91 -17.72 14.94
C ASP A 107 -8.55 -17.05 13.72
N GLU A 108 -8.84 -15.74 13.81
CA GLU A 108 -9.28 -14.93 12.68
C GLU A 108 -8.23 -14.93 11.56
N CYS A 109 -6.95 -14.72 11.89
CA CYS A 109 -5.86 -14.76 10.92
C CYS A 109 -5.73 -16.14 10.25
N ALA A 110 -5.89 -17.24 10.99
CA ALA A 110 -5.86 -18.59 10.44
C ALA A 110 -7.05 -18.83 9.48
N ALA A 111 -8.27 -18.50 9.90
CA ALA A 111 -9.48 -18.67 9.10
C ALA A 111 -9.44 -17.82 7.82
N LEU A 112 -8.97 -16.58 7.89
CA LEU A 112 -8.82 -15.71 6.72
C LEU A 112 -7.82 -16.27 5.70
N ARG A 113 -6.69 -16.82 6.16
CA ARG A 113 -5.71 -17.48 5.27
C ARG A 113 -6.28 -18.74 4.63
N GLU A 114 -7.00 -19.56 5.40
CA GLU A 114 -7.66 -20.76 4.88
C GLU A 114 -8.68 -20.41 3.78
N MET A 115 -9.57 -19.46 4.06
CA MET A 115 -10.54 -18.95 3.08
C MET A 115 -9.85 -18.43 1.82
N ALA A 116 -8.80 -17.62 1.98
CA ALA A 116 -8.07 -17.05 0.86
C ALA A 116 -7.35 -18.11 0.01
N THR A 117 -6.78 -19.14 0.64
CA THR A 117 -6.02 -20.21 -0.05
C THR A 117 -6.85 -20.90 -1.13
N SER A 118 -8.15 -21.12 -0.88
CA SER A 118 -9.06 -21.74 -1.87
C SER A 118 -9.36 -20.87 -3.10
N ARG A 119 -9.00 -19.57 -3.04
CA ARG A 119 -9.35 -18.54 -4.04
C ARG A 119 -8.13 -17.85 -4.65
N LEU A 120 -6.92 -18.19 -4.21
CA LEU A 120 -5.71 -17.52 -4.65
C LEU A 120 -5.55 -17.64 -6.17
N ALA A 121 -5.52 -16.49 -6.82
CA ALA A 121 -5.10 -16.34 -8.20
C ALA A 121 -4.00 -15.29 -8.28
N ARG A 122 -3.21 -15.27 -9.35
CA ARG A 122 -2.17 -14.24 -9.52
C ARG A 122 -2.83 -12.85 -9.49
N SER A 123 -2.30 -11.93 -8.66
CA SER A 123 -2.89 -10.61 -8.49
C SER A 123 -2.79 -9.76 -9.77
N GLN A 124 -3.82 -8.96 -10.04
CA GLN A 124 -3.83 -7.94 -11.10
C GLN A 124 -3.53 -6.56 -10.51
N VAL A 125 -2.91 -5.69 -11.30
CA VAL A 125 -2.76 -4.26 -11.02
C VAL A 125 -3.58 -3.46 -12.02
N VAL A 126 -4.04 -2.28 -11.63
CA VAL A 126 -4.69 -1.36 -12.58
C VAL A 126 -3.61 -0.84 -13.53
N SER A 127 -3.81 -1.01 -14.83
CA SER A 127 -2.90 -0.47 -15.84
C SER A 127 -3.02 1.04 -15.95
N PRO A 128 -1.90 1.77 -15.89
CA PRO A 128 -1.87 3.18 -16.25
C PRO A 128 -2.45 3.39 -17.66
N GLY A 129 -3.32 4.39 -17.82
CA GLY A 129 -3.92 4.77 -19.10
C GLY A 129 -5.15 3.98 -19.55
N THR A 130 -5.27 2.66 -19.27
CA THR A 130 -6.43 1.86 -19.68
C THR A 130 -7.44 1.58 -18.57
N GLY A 131 -7.03 1.67 -17.29
CA GLY A 131 -7.88 1.36 -16.14
C GLY A 131 -8.26 -0.12 -16.00
N GLN A 132 -7.72 -1.00 -16.84
CA GLN A 132 -7.99 -2.44 -16.79
C GLN A 132 -7.06 -3.17 -15.81
N GLY A 133 -7.56 -4.22 -15.18
CA GLY A 133 -6.74 -5.14 -14.39
C GLY A 133 -5.79 -5.93 -15.30
N VAL A 134 -4.48 -5.72 -15.14
CA VAL A 134 -3.44 -6.44 -15.88
C VAL A 134 -2.51 -7.11 -14.90
N VAL A 135 -2.13 -8.36 -15.20
CA VAL A 135 -1.08 -9.06 -14.47
C VAL A 135 0.26 -8.46 -14.89
N GLN A 136 0.87 -7.63 -14.04
CA GLN A 136 2.17 -7.02 -14.31
C GLN A 136 3.24 -7.55 -13.33
N SER A 137 4.51 -7.50 -13.73
CA SER A 137 5.66 -7.88 -12.90
C SER A 137 5.88 -6.99 -11.67
N ILE A 138 5.17 -5.85 -11.58
CA ILE A 138 5.26 -4.92 -10.45
C ILE A 138 4.67 -5.47 -9.15
N ARG A 139 3.81 -6.50 -9.26
CA ARG A 139 3.15 -7.19 -8.16
C ARG A 139 3.18 -8.69 -8.42
N THR A 140 4.03 -9.39 -7.68
CA THR A 140 4.23 -10.84 -7.85
C THR A 140 3.47 -11.66 -6.80
N SER A 141 2.47 -11.06 -6.14
CA SER A 141 1.62 -11.72 -5.14
C SER A 141 0.51 -12.56 -5.77
N GLU A 142 0.03 -13.54 -5.01
CA GLU A 142 -1.27 -14.16 -5.22
C GLU A 142 -2.31 -13.40 -4.40
N GLY A 143 -3.52 -13.22 -4.92
CA GLY A 143 -4.58 -12.45 -4.28
C GLY A 143 -5.93 -13.15 -4.31
N ALA A 144 -6.75 -12.88 -3.31
CA ALA A 144 -8.15 -13.26 -3.23
C ALA A 144 -8.97 -12.05 -2.78
N ASN A 145 -10.08 -11.78 -3.45
CA ASN A 145 -11.01 -10.73 -3.06
C ASN A 145 -12.20 -11.36 -2.34
N PHE A 146 -12.67 -10.68 -1.30
CA PHE A 146 -13.90 -11.00 -0.59
C PHE A 146 -14.91 -9.89 -0.84
N GLY A 147 -16.17 -10.26 -1.10
CA GLY A 147 -17.26 -9.28 -1.12
C GLY A 147 -17.43 -8.63 0.25
N ARG A 148 -17.96 -7.41 0.29
CA ARG A 148 -18.27 -6.76 1.58
C ARG A 148 -19.28 -7.62 2.34
N SER A 149 -19.00 -7.90 3.61
CA SER A 149 -19.85 -8.72 4.48
C SER A 149 -20.23 -10.09 3.88
N GLU A 150 -19.35 -10.69 3.07
CA GLU A 150 -19.61 -11.94 2.35
C GLU A 150 -20.00 -13.11 3.27
N ASN A 151 -19.43 -13.14 4.47
CA ASN A 151 -19.80 -14.06 5.55
C ASN A 151 -19.60 -13.38 6.91
N GLU A 152 -19.97 -14.08 7.99
CA GLU A 152 -19.92 -13.51 9.35
C GLU A 152 -18.52 -13.03 9.77
N LEU A 153 -17.46 -13.75 9.41
CA LEU A 153 -16.09 -13.34 9.73
C LEU A 153 -15.72 -12.07 8.95
N ILE A 154 -15.99 -12.04 7.65
CA ILE A 154 -15.73 -10.86 6.81
C ILE A 154 -16.53 -9.65 7.28
N ALA A 155 -17.81 -9.83 7.62
CA ALA A 155 -18.67 -8.78 8.14
C ALA A 155 -18.13 -8.20 9.47
N ARG A 156 -17.65 -9.05 10.39
CA ARG A 156 -17.02 -8.57 11.63
C ARG A 156 -15.75 -7.77 11.37
N VAL A 157 -14.90 -8.24 10.46
CA VAL A 157 -13.65 -7.53 10.11
C VAL A 157 -13.94 -6.21 9.38
N ASP A 158 -14.95 -6.17 8.50
CA ASP A 158 -15.40 -4.96 7.83
C ASP A 158 -15.92 -3.91 8.82
N ALA A 159 -16.82 -4.30 9.73
CA ALA A 159 -17.35 -3.42 10.78
C ALA A 159 -16.24 -2.88 11.69
N ARG A 160 -15.30 -3.75 12.09
CA ARG A 160 -14.13 -3.37 12.88
C ARG A 160 -13.25 -2.36 12.16
N ALA A 161 -12.95 -2.60 10.88
CA ALA A 161 -12.15 -1.70 10.06
C ALA A 161 -12.85 -0.35 9.85
N ALA A 162 -14.16 -0.34 9.61
CA ALA A 162 -14.97 0.88 9.49
C ALA A 162 -14.89 1.76 10.75
N LEU A 163 -15.06 1.15 11.94
CA LEU A 163 -14.94 1.84 13.22
C LEU A 163 -13.53 2.40 13.47
N LEU A 164 -12.49 1.62 13.19
CA LEU A 164 -11.10 2.06 13.32
C LEU A 164 -10.79 3.22 12.36
N MET A 165 -11.18 3.11 11.09
CA MET A 165 -10.87 4.08 10.05
C MET A 165 -11.82 5.30 10.05
N ARG A 166 -12.82 5.29 10.95
CA ARG A 166 -13.84 6.34 11.16
C ARG A 166 -14.59 6.75 9.90
N LEU A 167 -14.99 5.73 9.12
CA LEU A 167 -15.82 5.87 7.94
C LEU A 167 -16.86 4.75 7.95
N GLY A 168 -18.07 5.01 7.45
CA GLY A 168 -19.13 4.00 7.37
C GLY A 168 -18.71 2.80 6.52
N GLU A 169 -19.26 1.62 6.79
CA GLU A 169 -18.95 0.39 6.05
C GLU A 169 -19.21 0.52 4.54
N GLU A 170 -20.17 1.36 4.16
CA GLU A 170 -20.51 1.67 2.77
C GLU A 170 -19.36 2.34 2.01
N HIS A 171 -18.42 2.99 2.70
CA HIS A 171 -17.23 3.57 2.08
C HIS A 171 -16.16 2.51 1.76
N GLY A 172 -16.25 1.33 2.36
CA GLY A 172 -15.23 0.31 2.22
C GLY A 172 -15.37 -0.49 0.93
N GLU A 173 -14.26 -0.65 0.21
CA GLU A 173 -14.13 -1.73 -0.78
C GLU A 173 -14.13 -3.09 -0.08
N GLY A 174 -14.34 -4.17 -0.83
CA GLY A 174 -14.18 -5.54 -0.32
C GLY A 174 -12.77 -5.82 0.21
N LEU A 175 -12.63 -6.76 1.14
CA LEU A 175 -11.33 -7.12 1.69
C LEU A 175 -10.50 -7.86 0.65
N GLN A 176 -9.21 -7.52 0.56
CA GLN A 176 -8.28 -8.19 -0.35
C GLN A 176 -7.21 -8.94 0.44
N ALA A 177 -7.21 -10.27 0.39
CA ALA A 177 -6.13 -11.07 0.92
C ALA A 177 -5.02 -11.22 -0.12
N MET A 178 -3.77 -11.20 0.32
CA MET A 178 -2.60 -11.36 -0.53
C MET A 178 -1.55 -12.25 0.13
N ARG A 179 -0.91 -13.08 -0.69
CA ARG A 179 0.20 -13.95 -0.29
C ARG A 179 1.47 -13.60 -1.09
N TYR A 180 2.58 -13.52 -0.38
CA TYR A 180 3.92 -13.33 -0.94
C TYR A 180 4.83 -14.47 -0.48
N GLY A 181 5.34 -15.25 -1.44
CA GLY A 181 6.41 -16.20 -1.21
C GLY A 181 7.79 -15.51 -1.20
N VAL A 182 8.85 -16.29 -0.98
CA VAL A 182 10.24 -15.80 -1.02
C VAL A 182 10.52 -15.11 -2.35
N GLY A 183 11.12 -13.92 -2.28
CA GLY A 183 11.46 -13.06 -3.42
C GLY A 183 10.28 -12.23 -3.96
N ALA A 184 9.04 -12.54 -3.60
CA ALA A 184 7.90 -11.75 -4.04
C ALA A 184 7.89 -10.38 -3.33
N GLU A 185 7.60 -9.34 -4.09
CA GLU A 185 7.56 -7.95 -3.61
C GLU A 185 6.37 -7.20 -4.21
N TYR A 186 6.15 -5.98 -3.72
CA TYR A 186 5.28 -5.01 -4.38
C TYR A 186 6.02 -3.69 -4.48
N VAL A 187 6.32 -3.27 -5.71
CA VAL A 187 7.00 -2.01 -6.00
C VAL A 187 6.22 -0.84 -5.38
N ALA A 188 6.97 0.17 -4.92
CA ALA A 188 6.39 1.33 -4.26
C ALA A 188 5.36 2.03 -5.16
N HIS A 189 4.16 2.27 -4.64
CA HIS A 189 3.00 2.81 -5.34
C HIS A 189 2.15 3.67 -4.40
N TYR A 190 1.13 4.30 -4.97
CA TYR A 190 0.07 4.97 -4.22
C TYR A 190 -1.20 4.13 -4.24
N ASP A 191 -1.93 4.15 -3.13
CA ASP A 191 -3.26 3.54 -3.07
C ASP A 191 -4.36 4.47 -3.60
N TYR A 192 -4.14 5.78 -3.61
CA TYR A 192 -5.02 6.72 -4.29
C TYR A 192 -4.88 6.62 -5.82
N PHE A 193 -5.93 7.05 -6.52
CA PHE A 193 -5.92 7.18 -7.98
C PHE A 193 -5.28 8.52 -8.39
N PRO A 194 -4.13 8.54 -9.09
CA PRO A 194 -3.47 9.79 -9.46
C PRO A 194 -4.34 10.67 -10.37
N PRO A 195 -4.55 11.96 -10.08
CA PRO A 195 -5.44 12.83 -10.88
C PRO A 195 -5.03 12.95 -12.35
N ASP A 196 -3.72 12.87 -12.62
CA ASP A 196 -3.16 13.04 -13.96
C ASP A 196 -3.15 11.74 -14.79
N ASP A 197 -3.55 10.60 -14.22
CA ASP A 197 -3.70 9.34 -14.95
C ASP A 197 -5.10 9.29 -15.61
N PRO A 198 -5.20 9.18 -16.95
CA PRO A 198 -6.47 9.03 -17.65
C PRO A 198 -7.34 7.87 -17.13
N GLY A 199 -6.72 6.78 -16.64
CA GLY A 199 -7.40 5.63 -16.06
C GLY A 199 -8.13 5.95 -14.75
N SER A 200 -7.69 6.96 -13.99
CA SER A 200 -8.27 7.33 -12.70
C SER A 200 -9.74 7.73 -12.82
N LYS A 201 -10.15 8.36 -13.93
CA LYS A 201 -11.53 8.83 -14.10
C LYS A 201 -12.56 7.70 -13.95
N ALA A 202 -12.24 6.50 -14.44
CA ALA A 202 -13.14 5.34 -14.32
C ALA A 202 -13.26 4.86 -12.87
N HIS A 203 -12.16 4.85 -12.12
CA HIS A 203 -12.14 4.43 -10.72
C HIS A 203 -12.76 5.47 -9.78
N LEU A 204 -12.59 6.75 -10.08
CA LEU A 204 -13.17 7.86 -9.31
C LEU A 204 -14.70 7.95 -9.46
N ALA A 205 -15.24 7.47 -10.58
CA ALA A 205 -16.69 7.50 -10.83
C ALA A 205 -17.50 6.65 -9.84
N SER A 206 -16.87 5.68 -9.16
CA SER A 206 -17.49 4.82 -8.16
C SER A 206 -16.79 5.02 -6.81
N GLY A 207 -17.45 5.68 -5.86
CA GLY A 207 -16.91 5.95 -4.52
C GLY A 207 -15.94 7.13 -4.41
N GLY A 208 -15.64 7.87 -5.47
CA GLY A 208 -14.74 9.04 -5.39
C GLY A 208 -13.27 8.63 -5.28
N GLN A 209 -12.46 9.32 -4.47
CA GLN A 209 -11.05 8.96 -4.23
C GLN A 209 -10.94 7.86 -3.15
N ARG A 210 -9.88 7.04 -3.13
CA ARG A 210 -9.52 6.29 -1.92
C ARG A 210 -8.90 7.27 -0.93
N VAL A 211 -9.19 7.14 0.37
CA VAL A 211 -8.77 8.14 1.38
C VAL A 211 -7.81 7.58 2.43
N SER A 212 -7.86 6.27 2.67
CA SER A 212 -7.01 5.58 3.63
C SER A 212 -6.99 4.08 3.42
N THR A 213 -5.94 3.46 3.93
CA THR A 213 -5.70 2.02 3.86
C THR A 213 -5.44 1.45 5.26
N LEU A 214 -5.95 0.24 5.49
CA LEU A 214 -5.58 -0.60 6.62
C LEU A 214 -5.03 -1.93 6.10
N ILE A 215 -3.73 -2.16 6.31
CA ILE A 215 -3.05 -3.41 5.99
C ILE A 215 -2.96 -4.25 7.27
N MET A 216 -3.68 -5.36 7.34
CA MET A 216 -3.67 -6.29 8.46
C MET A 216 -2.75 -7.47 8.14
N TYR A 217 -1.88 -7.86 9.07
CA TYR A 217 -0.88 -8.91 8.85
C TYR A 217 -1.37 -10.24 9.44
N LEU A 218 -1.48 -11.27 8.60
CA LEU A 218 -2.09 -12.56 8.97
C LEU A 218 -1.08 -13.60 9.47
N ASN A 219 0.20 -13.26 9.49
CA ASN A 219 1.27 -14.06 10.07
C ASN A 219 2.51 -13.20 10.38
N ASP A 220 3.39 -13.73 11.23
CA ASP A 220 4.75 -13.22 11.36
C ASP A 220 5.57 -13.62 10.13
N VAL A 221 6.43 -12.71 9.67
CA VAL A 221 7.39 -12.96 8.58
C VAL A 221 8.78 -13.13 9.18
N GLU A 222 9.47 -14.18 8.76
CA GLU A 222 10.73 -14.59 9.37
C GLU A 222 11.89 -13.64 9.03
N ALA A 223 11.95 -13.14 7.79
CA ALA A 223 12.83 -12.05 7.36
C ALA A 223 12.34 -11.39 6.06
N GLY A 224 12.55 -10.08 5.94
CA GLY A 224 12.04 -9.27 4.82
C GLY A 224 10.53 -9.04 4.92
N GLY A 225 9.90 -8.70 3.79
CA GLY A 225 8.45 -8.53 3.72
C GLY A 225 7.92 -7.26 4.40
N GLU A 226 8.78 -6.32 4.78
CA GLU A 226 8.38 -5.05 5.39
C GLU A 226 7.39 -4.29 4.50
N THR A 227 6.48 -3.55 5.13
CA THR A 227 5.77 -2.47 4.42
C THR A 227 6.62 -1.21 4.54
N ILE A 228 7.11 -0.71 3.42
CA ILE A 228 8.09 0.38 3.36
C ILE A 228 7.44 1.68 2.87
N PHE A 229 7.89 2.82 3.42
CA PHE A 229 7.53 4.18 3.00
C PHE A 229 8.84 4.90 2.64
N PRO A 230 9.33 4.74 1.41
CA PRO A 230 10.70 5.14 1.06
C PRO A 230 10.95 6.64 1.18
N ARG A 231 9.91 7.48 1.01
CA ARG A 231 10.06 8.95 1.09
C ARG A 231 10.27 9.49 2.50
N ILE A 232 10.06 8.67 3.52
CA ILE A 232 10.24 9.06 4.93
C ILE A 232 11.14 8.10 5.72
N ASP A 233 11.88 7.21 5.04
CA ASP A 233 12.79 6.26 5.70
C ASP A 233 12.12 5.40 6.77
N PHE A 234 10.86 5.02 6.52
CA PHE A 234 10.08 4.21 7.45
C PHE A 234 9.81 2.82 6.89
N SER A 235 9.94 1.81 7.73
CA SER A 235 9.59 0.43 7.43
C SER A 235 8.87 -0.19 8.61
N TYR A 236 7.81 -0.93 8.33
CA TYR A 236 7.08 -1.71 9.32
C TYR A 236 7.29 -3.20 9.10
N VAL A 237 7.70 -3.92 10.15
CA VAL A 237 7.90 -5.37 10.13
C VAL A 237 6.56 -6.08 10.39
N PRO A 238 6.10 -6.98 9.51
CA PRO A 238 4.85 -7.72 9.67
C PRO A 238 4.79 -8.50 10.99
N ARG A 239 3.69 -8.34 11.72
CA ARG A 239 3.40 -9.04 12.97
C ARG A 239 1.98 -9.56 12.99
N LEU A 240 1.81 -10.84 13.31
CA LEU A 240 0.50 -11.50 13.36
C LEU A 240 -0.52 -10.66 14.15
N GLY A 241 -1.67 -10.39 13.55
CA GLY A 241 -2.80 -9.71 14.20
C GLY A 241 -2.66 -8.18 14.31
N GLN A 242 -1.48 -7.64 14.01
CA GLN A 242 -1.27 -6.19 13.92
C GLN A 242 -1.74 -5.66 12.57
N ALA A 243 -1.91 -4.34 12.49
CA ALA A 243 -2.21 -3.65 11.27
C ALA A 243 -1.44 -2.32 11.15
N LEU A 244 -1.18 -1.92 9.90
CA LEU A 244 -0.64 -0.63 9.56
C LEU A 244 -1.75 0.19 8.90
N TYR A 245 -2.13 1.28 9.55
CA TYR A 245 -3.10 2.24 9.04
C TYR A 245 -2.36 3.44 8.47
N PHE A 246 -2.79 3.95 7.32
CA PHE A 246 -2.29 5.22 6.79
C PHE A 246 -3.34 5.97 5.97
N GLU A 247 -3.22 7.31 5.98
CA GLU A 247 -4.09 8.24 5.25
C GLU A 247 -3.27 9.05 4.26
N TYR A 248 -3.91 9.43 3.17
CA TYR A 248 -3.25 10.14 2.08
C TYR A 248 -4.13 11.20 1.43
N THR A 249 -5.21 11.59 2.10
CA THR A 249 -6.07 12.72 1.71
C THR A 249 -6.28 13.65 2.90
N THR A 250 -6.23 14.97 2.66
CA THR A 250 -6.72 15.97 3.62
C THR A 250 -8.24 16.08 3.55
N PRO A 251 -8.91 16.69 4.54
CA PRO A 251 -10.34 17.00 4.46
C PRO A 251 -10.72 17.84 3.23
N GLU A 252 -9.80 18.64 2.71
CA GLU A 252 -9.96 19.46 1.50
C GLU A 252 -9.65 18.70 0.20
N GLY A 253 -9.34 17.40 0.29
CA GLY A 253 -9.08 16.53 -0.86
C GLY A 253 -7.64 16.57 -1.40
N ALA A 254 -6.70 17.23 -0.71
CA ALA A 254 -5.31 17.24 -1.12
C ALA A 254 -4.64 15.88 -0.87
N LEU A 255 -3.88 15.37 -1.85
CA LEU A 255 -3.19 14.08 -1.75
C LEU A 255 -1.84 14.21 -1.05
N ASP A 256 -1.44 13.24 -0.23
CA ASP A 256 -0.11 13.20 0.39
C ASP A 256 0.88 12.37 -0.43
N PRO A 257 1.83 13.00 -1.16
CA PRO A 257 2.85 12.27 -1.92
C PRO A 257 3.86 11.53 -1.02
N LEU A 258 3.87 11.75 0.30
CA LEU A 258 4.71 11.00 1.23
C LEU A 258 4.12 9.63 1.59
N SER A 259 2.87 9.35 1.20
CA SER A 259 2.21 8.04 1.37
C SER A 259 2.66 6.97 0.37
N LEU A 260 3.63 7.27 -0.50
CA LEU A 260 4.26 6.30 -1.39
C LEU A 260 4.76 5.14 -0.54
N HIS A 261 4.28 3.93 -0.83
CA HIS A 261 4.60 2.75 -0.03
C HIS A 261 4.69 1.49 -0.88
N GLY A 262 5.38 0.48 -0.38
CA GLY A 262 5.56 -0.81 -1.06
C GLY A 262 5.73 -1.97 -0.09
N GLY A 263 5.81 -3.17 -0.63
CA GLY A 263 6.17 -4.37 0.11
C GLY A 263 7.58 -4.79 -0.25
N ALA A 264 8.51 -4.75 0.70
CA ALA A 264 9.87 -5.25 0.51
C ALA A 264 9.85 -6.77 0.20
N PRO A 265 10.85 -7.29 -0.52
CA PRO A 265 10.94 -8.72 -0.81
C PRO A 265 10.91 -9.57 0.46
N VAL A 266 10.15 -10.67 0.44
CA VAL A 266 10.25 -11.69 1.49
C VAL A 266 11.57 -12.43 1.33
N LEU A 267 12.39 -12.47 2.38
CA LEU A 267 13.70 -13.13 2.37
C LEU A 267 13.63 -14.53 2.96
N ARG A 268 12.82 -14.75 4.01
CA ARG A 268 12.52 -16.07 4.57
C ARG A 268 11.08 -16.16 5.05
N GLY A 269 10.50 -17.36 4.94
CA GLY A 269 9.10 -17.63 5.26
C GLY A 269 8.15 -17.18 4.14
N GLU A 270 6.97 -16.71 4.52
CA GLU A 270 5.96 -16.14 3.61
C GLU A 270 5.26 -14.97 4.31
N LYS A 271 4.65 -14.07 3.54
CA LYS A 271 3.85 -12.95 4.06
C LYS A 271 2.42 -13.07 3.59
N TRP A 272 1.49 -12.97 4.52
CA TRP A 272 0.07 -12.84 4.28
C TRP A 272 -0.46 -11.51 4.83
N ILE A 273 -1.21 -10.79 4.01
CA ILE A 273 -1.90 -9.58 4.41
C ILE A 273 -3.37 -9.61 3.99
N LEU A 274 -4.18 -8.85 4.72
CA LEU A 274 -5.55 -8.49 4.35
C LEU A 274 -5.63 -6.97 4.28
N THR A 275 -6.02 -6.44 3.14
CA THR A 275 -6.08 -4.99 2.89
C THR A 275 -7.53 -4.53 2.85
N LYS A 276 -7.80 -3.42 3.55
CA LYS A 276 -9.04 -2.66 3.44
C LYS A 276 -8.73 -1.27 2.91
N TRP A 277 -9.38 -0.89 1.81
CA TRP A 277 -9.40 0.48 1.30
C TRP A 277 -10.72 1.15 1.61
N MET A 278 -10.65 2.41 2.04
CA MET A 278 -11.83 3.26 2.23
C MET A 278 -11.90 4.32 1.15
N ARG A 279 -13.10 4.55 0.65
CA ARG A 279 -13.44 5.53 -0.39
C ARG A 279 -14.02 6.81 0.23
N GLU A 280 -13.92 7.91 -0.49
CA GLU A 280 -14.44 9.22 -0.12
C GLU A 280 -15.97 9.22 -0.02
N HIS A 281 -16.63 8.46 -0.89
CA HIS A 281 -18.07 8.27 -0.92
C HIS A 281 -18.44 6.79 -0.83
N ALA A 282 -19.73 6.51 -0.66
CA ALA A 282 -20.24 5.15 -0.67
C ALA A 282 -19.79 4.40 -1.95
N PHE A 283 -19.21 3.24 -1.75
CA PHE A 283 -18.72 2.34 -2.77
C PHE A 283 -19.70 1.16 -2.94
N PRO A 284 -20.17 0.89 -4.18
CA PRO A 284 -20.92 -0.32 -4.48
C PRO A 284 -20.08 -1.55 -4.11
N GLY A 285 -20.60 -2.35 -3.18
CA GLY A 285 -19.93 -3.54 -2.65
C GLY A 285 -20.12 -4.76 -3.53
#